data_AF-A0A9W5Z4P3-F1
#
_entry.id   AF-A0A9W5Z4P3-F1
#
_cell.length_a   1.000
_cell.length_b   1.000
_cell.length_c   1.000
_cell.angle_alpha   90.00
_cell.angle_beta   90.00
_cell.angle_gamma   90.00
#
_symmetry.space_group_name_H-M   'P 1'
#
loop_
_entity.id
_entity.type
_entity.pdbx_description
1 polymer ?
#
loop_
_entity_poly.entity_id
_entity_poly.type
_entity_poly.pdbx_seq_one_letter_code
_entity_poly.pdbx_strand_id
1 'polypeptide(L)'
;MGHDSVFQLGEQEGLLSGGSTDMGNVSYEVPGFHAMYIIPANGVNHTHEFTSGAGSSEAFERTIACASGIAAVACQLIVDDDFAKQVQHYFQEAK
;
A
#
# COMPACT_ATOMS: atom_id res chain seq x y z
N MET A 1 -10.44 14.83 19.26
CA MET A 1 -10.50 14.96 17.78
C MET A 1 -9.45 14.01 17.22
N GLY A 2 -9.72 12.85 16.67
CA GLY A 2 -10.89 11.97 16.58
C GLY A 2 -10.27 10.60 16.30
N HIS A 3 -10.57 9.62 17.15
CA HIS A 3 -9.85 8.34 17.24
C HIS A 3 -10.32 7.26 16.24
N ASP A 4 -10.96 7.68 15.15
CA ASP A 4 -11.77 6.80 14.30
C ASP A 4 -11.13 6.56 12.92
N SER A 5 -9.80 6.54 12.82
CA SER A 5 -9.09 6.25 11.55
C SER A 5 -8.65 4.79 11.40
N VAL A 6 -9.08 3.90 12.28
CA VAL A 6 -8.72 2.47 12.21
C VAL A 6 -9.87 1.73 11.55
N PHE A 7 -9.88 1.72 10.21
CA PHE A 7 -10.78 0.84 9.45
C PHE A 7 -10.67 -0.58 10.02
N GLN A 8 -11.80 -1.19 10.40
CA GLN A 8 -11.83 -2.61 10.71
C GLN A 8 -11.44 -3.37 9.43
N LEU A 9 -10.29 -4.04 9.49
CA LEU A 9 -9.87 -4.98 8.46
C LEU A 9 -10.67 -6.26 8.69
N GLY A 10 -11.66 -6.54 7.84
CA GLY A 10 -12.26 -7.87 7.79
C GLY A 10 -11.17 -8.88 7.41
N GLU A 11 -11.20 -10.08 8.00
CA GLU A 11 -10.32 -11.17 7.58
C GLU A 11 -10.71 -11.60 6.17
N GLN A 12 -9.79 -11.47 5.21
CA GLN A 12 -9.94 -12.01 3.86
C GLN A 12 -8.88 -13.09 3.66
N GLU A 13 -9.29 -14.36 3.70
CA GLU A 13 -8.42 -15.49 3.41
C GLU A 13 -7.92 -15.42 1.95
N GLY A 14 -6.61 -15.65 1.75
CA GLY A 14 -5.99 -15.68 0.42
C GLY A 14 -5.24 -14.43 -0.03
N LEU A 15 -5.11 -13.39 0.81
CA LEU A 15 -4.50 -12.09 0.47
C LEU A 15 -3.02 -12.16 0.01
N LEU A 16 -2.32 -13.28 0.22
CA LEU A 16 -0.86 -13.40 0.02
C LEU A 16 -0.44 -14.49 -0.98
N SER A 17 -1.29 -14.91 -1.91
CA SER A 17 -0.90 -15.89 -2.94
C SER A 17 -0.37 -15.22 -4.20
N GLY A 18 0.91 -14.84 -4.19
CA GLY A 18 1.65 -14.35 -5.36
C GLY A 18 1.12 -13.04 -5.98
N GLY A 19 1.93 -12.42 -6.84
CA GLY A 19 1.55 -11.23 -7.58
C GLY A 19 2.37 -11.08 -8.85
N SER A 20 1.82 -10.43 -9.86
CA SER A 20 2.51 -10.13 -11.12
C SER A 20 2.30 -8.66 -11.47
N THR A 21 3.35 -7.86 -11.33
CA THR A 21 3.33 -6.40 -11.51
C THR A 21 4.70 -5.93 -11.99
N ASP A 22 4.70 -4.94 -12.88
CA ASP A 22 5.88 -4.25 -13.37
C ASP A 22 6.62 -3.43 -12.29
N MET A 23 5.95 -3.07 -11.18
CA MET A 23 6.61 -2.46 -10.02
C MET A 23 7.72 -3.36 -9.44
N GLY A 24 7.60 -4.68 -9.62
CA GLY A 24 8.66 -5.63 -9.28
C GLY A 24 9.97 -5.29 -9.99
N ASN A 25 9.92 -4.98 -11.29
CA ASN A 25 11.09 -4.59 -12.08
C ASN A 25 11.75 -3.31 -11.53
N VAL A 26 10.95 -2.33 -11.10
CA VAL A 26 11.47 -1.08 -10.51
C VAL A 26 12.19 -1.35 -9.21
N SER A 27 11.63 -2.25 -8.38
CA SER A 27 12.23 -2.62 -7.10
C SER A 27 13.55 -3.40 -7.21
N TYR A 28 13.98 -3.80 -8.42
CA TYR A 28 15.34 -4.29 -8.63
C TYR A 28 16.37 -3.17 -8.79
N GLU A 29 15.97 -1.99 -9.23
CA GLU A 29 16.90 -0.90 -9.52
C GLU A 29 17.01 0.10 -8.37
N VAL A 30 15.89 0.37 -7.68
CA VAL A 30 15.80 1.35 -6.60
C VAL A 30 14.95 0.83 -5.43
N PRO A 31 15.09 1.40 -4.21
CA PRO A 31 14.18 1.11 -3.11
C PRO A 31 12.71 1.29 -3.55
N GLY A 32 11.90 0.26 -3.36
CA GLY A 32 10.51 0.23 -3.82
C GLY A 32 9.54 -0.17 -2.71
N PHE A 33 8.32 0.36 -2.78
CA PHE A 33 7.24 0.02 -1.86
C PHE A 33 5.93 -0.14 -2.63
N HIS A 34 5.33 -1.32 -2.57
CA HIS A 34 4.04 -1.64 -3.18
C HIS A 34 3.03 -1.98 -2.08
N ALA A 35 2.37 -0.95 -1.54
CA ALA A 35 1.37 -1.13 -0.50
C ALA A 35 0.11 -1.83 -1.04
N MET A 36 -0.49 -2.68 -0.22
CA MET A 36 -1.83 -3.22 -0.44
C MET A 36 -2.74 -2.79 0.71
N TYR A 37 -4.01 -2.51 0.40
CA TYR A 37 -5.04 -2.23 1.38
C TYR A 37 -6.37 -2.87 0.95
N ILE A 38 -7.25 -3.10 1.92
CA ILE A 38 -8.52 -3.80 1.69
C ILE A 38 -9.54 -2.84 1.08
N ILE A 39 -10.13 -3.26 -0.04
CA ILE A 39 -11.35 -2.70 -0.59
C ILE A 39 -12.50 -3.63 -0.20
N PRO A 40 -13.54 -3.14 0.50
CA PRO A 40 -14.69 -3.95 0.87
C PRO A 40 -15.48 -4.34 -0.40
N ALA A 41 -15.41 -5.60 -0.79
CA ALA A 41 -16.11 -6.14 -1.94
C ALA A 41 -16.50 -7.60 -1.73
N ASN A 42 -17.54 -8.05 -2.44
CA ASN A 42 -17.99 -9.45 -2.42
C ASN A 42 -17.13 -10.40 -3.30
N GLY A 43 -16.07 -9.89 -3.92
CA GLY A 43 -15.14 -10.64 -4.77
C GLY A 43 -13.71 -10.12 -4.65
N VAL A 44 -12.79 -10.70 -5.40
CA VAL A 44 -11.36 -10.32 -5.43
C VAL A 44 -11.04 -9.44 -6.63
N ASN A 45 -9.85 -8.84 -6.67
CA ASN A 45 -9.39 -8.14 -7.87
C ASN A 45 -9.50 -9.06 -9.11
N HIS A 46 -9.84 -8.47 -10.26
CA HIS A 46 -10.19 -9.18 -11.51
C HIS A 46 -11.55 -9.89 -11.54
N THR A 47 -12.49 -9.56 -10.64
CA THR A 47 -13.90 -9.97 -10.78
C THR A 47 -14.85 -8.79 -10.95
N HIS A 48 -16.07 -9.05 -11.44
CA HIS A 48 -17.10 -8.03 -11.61
C HIS A 48 -17.56 -7.46 -10.26
N GLU A 49 -17.64 -8.31 -9.23
CA GLU A 49 -18.07 -7.94 -7.88
C GLU A 49 -17.14 -6.89 -7.26
N PHE A 50 -15.83 -6.99 -7.52
CA PHE A 50 -14.84 -6.04 -7.02
C PHE A 50 -14.99 -4.63 -7.59
N THR A 51 -15.56 -4.49 -8.80
CA THR A 51 -15.78 -3.18 -9.43
C THR A 51 -16.68 -2.29 -8.57
N SER A 52 -17.73 -2.87 -7.98
CA SER A 52 -18.66 -2.13 -7.12
C SER A 52 -17.98 -1.65 -5.81
N GLY A 53 -17.17 -2.51 -5.19
CA GLY A 53 -16.41 -2.16 -4.00
C GLY A 53 -15.35 -1.09 -4.27
N ALA A 54 -14.59 -1.25 -5.36
CA ALA A 54 -13.54 -0.29 -5.74
C ALA A 54 -14.09 1.10 -6.11
N GLY A 55 -15.31 1.17 -6.63
CA GLY A 55 -16.00 2.42 -6.93
C GLY A 55 -16.77 3.04 -5.75
N SER A 56 -16.71 2.44 -4.56
CA SER A 56 -17.49 2.90 -3.40
C SER A 56 -16.86 4.09 -2.67
N SER A 57 -17.69 4.87 -1.97
CA SER A 57 -17.21 5.96 -1.10
C SER A 57 -16.29 5.46 0.02
N GLU A 58 -16.55 4.28 0.58
CA GLU A 58 -15.70 3.69 1.61
C GLU A 58 -14.30 3.34 1.06
N ALA A 59 -14.23 2.75 -0.14
CA ALA A 59 -12.94 2.48 -0.79
C ALA A 59 -12.17 3.77 -1.08
N PHE A 60 -12.86 4.84 -1.45
CA PHE A 60 -12.25 6.15 -1.64
C PHE A 60 -11.68 6.71 -0.33
N GLU A 61 -12.42 6.67 0.78
CA GLU A 61 -11.93 7.10 2.10
C GLU A 61 -10.69 6.31 2.54
N ARG A 62 -10.72 4.98 2.34
CA ARG A 62 -9.56 4.10 2.59
C ARG A 62 -8.37 4.48 1.70
N THR A 63 -8.62 4.78 0.42
CA THR A 63 -7.58 5.26 -0.52
C THR A 63 -6.90 6.52 0.00
N ILE A 64 -7.69 7.50 0.48
CA ILE A 64 -7.14 8.76 1.01
C ILE A 64 -6.30 8.52 2.26
N ALA A 65 -6.73 7.63 3.16
CA ALA A 65 -5.95 7.28 4.35
C ALA A 65 -4.62 6.60 3.98
N CYS A 66 -4.65 5.61 3.08
CA CYS A 66 -3.45 4.92 2.61
C CYS A 66 -2.49 5.86 1.85
N ALA A 67 -3.03 6.71 0.97
CA ALA A 67 -2.24 7.71 0.25
C ALA A 67 -1.58 8.71 1.21
N SER A 68 -2.27 9.11 2.27
CA SER A 68 -1.71 9.98 3.31
C SER A 68 -0.55 9.31 4.06
N GLY A 69 -0.66 8.01 4.34
CA GLY A 69 0.43 7.22 4.92
C GLY A 69 1.65 7.15 4.01
N ILE A 70 1.46 6.89 2.71
CA ILE A 70 2.54 6.89 1.71
C ILE A 70 3.19 8.27 1.63
N ALA A 71 2.39 9.35 1.61
CA ALA A 71 2.90 10.71 1.57
C ALA A 71 3.74 11.04 2.83
N ALA A 72 3.31 10.62 4.01
CA ALA A 72 4.07 10.81 5.24
C ALA A 72 5.44 10.12 5.20
N VAL A 73 5.50 8.87 4.72
CA VAL A 73 6.76 8.13 4.54
C VAL A 73 7.66 8.81 3.50
N ALA A 74 7.09 9.26 2.37
CA ALA A 74 7.85 9.99 1.35
C ALA A 74 8.40 11.32 1.89
N CYS A 75 7.60 12.06 2.67
CA CYS A 75 8.07 13.27 3.34
C CYS A 75 9.23 12.97 4.29
N GLN A 76 9.12 11.91 5.11
CA GLN A 76 10.20 11.49 6.00
C GLN A 76 11.47 11.18 5.21
N LEU A 77 11.37 10.43 4.10
CA LEU A 77 12.49 10.13 3.22
C LEU A 77 13.17 11.38 2.63
N ILE A 78 12.41 12.44 2.36
CA ILE A 78 12.94 13.68 1.77
C ILE A 78 13.59 14.59 2.82
N VAL A 79 13.06 14.63 4.04
CA VAL A 79 13.49 15.60 5.07
C VAL A 79 14.48 15.03 6.09
N ASP A 80 14.63 13.70 6.16
CA ASP A 80 15.51 13.00 7.09
C ASP A 80 16.58 12.21 6.31
N ASP A 81 17.77 12.82 6.18
CA ASP A 81 18.90 12.24 5.46
C ASP A 81 19.39 10.91 6.07
N ASP A 82 19.23 10.72 7.38
CA ASP A 82 19.70 9.50 8.04
C ASP A 82 18.71 8.36 7.80
N PHE A 83 17.41 8.65 7.77
CA PHE A 83 16.41 7.69 7.32
C PHE A 83 16.62 7.32 5.84
N ALA A 84 16.89 8.30 4.96
CA ALA A 84 17.18 8.04 3.55
C ALA A 84 18.42 7.13 3.34
N LYS A 85 19.49 7.36 4.10
CA LYS A 85 20.69 6.50 4.07
C LYS A 85 20.38 5.08 4.54
N GLN A 86 19.54 4.91 5.57
CA GLN A 86 19.14 3.58 6.05
C GLN A 86 18.33 2.82 4.99
N VAL A 87 17.36 3.48 4.34
CA VAL A 87 16.57 2.87 3.25
C VAL A 87 17.48 2.39 2.12
N GLN A 88 18.44 3.24 1.71
CA GLN A 88 19.40 2.89 0.66
C GLN A 88 20.33 1.74 1.09
N HIS A 89 20.78 1.74 2.35
CA HIS A 89 21.63 0.69 2.90
C HIS A 89 20.93 -0.66 2.87
N TYR A 90 19.70 -0.76 3.41
CA TYR A 90 18.95 -2.01 3.43
C TYR A 90 18.61 -2.51 2.02
N PHE A 91 18.35 -1.61 1.09
CA PHE A 91 18.15 -1.98 -0.30
C PHE A 91 19.41 -2.63 -0.91
N GLN A 92 20.60 -2.10 -0.61
CA GLN A 92 21.86 -2.66 -1.09
C GLN A 92 22.21 -4.00 -0.44
N GLU A 93 21.86 -4.19 0.83
CA GLU A 93 22.06 -5.47 1.54
C GLU A 93 21.12 -6.57 1.05
N ALA A 94 19.91 -6.21 0.61
CA ALA A 94 18.91 -7.15 0.13
C ALA A 94 19.08 -7.57 -1.34
N LYS A 95 19.96 -6.90 -2.11
CA LYS A 95 20.37 -7.32 -3.46
C LYS A 95 21.34 -8.49 -3.40
#